data_AF-A0A6G1ICT2-F1
#
_entry.id   AF-A0A6G1ICT2-F1
#
_cell.length_a   1.000
_cell.length_b   1.000
_cell.length_c   1.000
_cell.angle_alpha   90.00
_cell.angle_beta   90.00
_cell.angle_gamma   90.00
#
_symmetry.space_group_name_H-M   'P 1'
#
loop_
_entity.id
_entity.type
_entity.pdbx_description
1 polymer ?
#
loop_
_entity_poly.entity_id
_entity_poly.type
_entity_poly.pdbx_seq_one_letter_code
_entity_poly.pdbx_strand_id
1 'polypeptide(L)' 'VKLLLETSKVEVDAKDSHGRAPLWWAAEGGHEAVVKLLLETDKVEVDAKDSHGLTPLWWAAERGHKAVV' A
#
# COMPACT_ATOMS: atom_id res chain seq x y z
N VAL A 1 5.45 10.97 -2.28
CA VAL A 1 4.13 10.49 -1.80
C VAL A 1 3.35 11.59 -1.10
N LYS A 2 3.85 12.22 -0.03
CA LYS A 2 3.15 13.29 0.72
C LYS A 2 2.51 14.41 -0.13
N LEU A 3 3.30 15.06 -0.99
CA LEU A 3 2.81 16.14 -1.86
C LEU A 3 1.62 15.71 -2.75
N LEU A 4 1.61 14.44 -3.20
CA LEU A 4 0.53 13.92 -4.04
C LEU A 4 -0.75 13.71 -3.21
N LEU A 5 -0.64 13.17 -1.99
CA LEU A 5 -1.79 12.98 -1.10
C LEU A 5 -2.46 14.30 -0.70
N GLU A 6 -1.68 15.37 -0.50
CA GLU A 6 -2.20 16.69 -0.15
C GLU A 6 -3.04 17.35 -1.25
N THR A 7 -2.90 16.92 -2.51
CA THR A 7 -3.65 17.53 -3.63
C THR A 7 -5.14 17.13 -3.69
N SER A 8 -5.61 16.20 -2.83
CA SER A 8 -6.99 15.67 -2.79
C SER A 8 -7.52 15.07 -4.11
N LYS A 9 -6.69 15.00 -5.16
CA LYS A 9 -7.05 14.52 -6.51
C LYS A 9 -6.54 13.10 -6.79
N VAL A 10 -5.82 12.50 -5.84
CA VAL A 10 -5.23 11.19 -6.00
C VAL A 10 -6.16 10.13 -5.43
N GLU A 11 -6.47 9.14 -6.25
CA GLU A 11 -7.12 7.91 -5.82
C GLU A 11 -6.05 6.99 -5.20
N VAL A 12 -5.99 6.96 -3.86
CA VAL A 12 -4.95 6.26 -3.11
C VAL A 12 -5.00 4.73 -3.23
N ASP A 13 -6.14 4.21 -3.65
CA ASP A 13 -6.36 2.77 -3.90
C ASP A 13 -6.41 2.43 -5.39
N ALA A 14 -5.97 3.34 -6.26
CA ALA A 14 -5.89 3.06 -7.69
C ALA A 14 -5.07 1.80 -7.94
N LYS A 15 -5.72 0.79 -8.52
CA LYS A 15 -5.12 -0.53 -8.77
C LYS A 15 -4.42 -0.52 -10.13
N ASP A 16 -3.22 -1.09 -10.18
CA ASP A 16 -2.53 -1.38 -11.43
C ASP A 16 -3.18 -2.57 -12.18
N SER A 17 -2.61 -2.97 -13.32
CA SER A 17 -3.10 -4.10 -14.11
C SER A 17 -3.06 -5.46 -13.39
N HIS A 18 -2.39 -5.55 -12.25
CA HIS A 18 -2.29 -6.75 -11.41
C HIS A 18 -3.16 -6.62 -10.15
N GLY A 19 -4.04 -5.62 -10.08
CA GLY A 19 -4.90 -5.41 -8.92
C GLY A 19 -4.17 -4.80 -7.71
N ARG A 20 -2.96 -4.27 -7.87
CA ARG A 20 -2.14 -3.79 -6.75
C ARG A 20 -2.33 -2.30 -6.55
N ALA A 21 -2.68 -1.91 -5.33
CA ALA A 21 -2.73 -0.52 -4.89
C ALA A 21 -1.36 0.00 -4.43
N PRO A 22 -1.14 1.31 -4.31
CA PRO A 22 0.09 1.90 -3.75
C PRO A 22 0.55 1.29 -2.42
N LEU A 23 -0.36 0.90 -1.53
CA LEU A 23 -0.02 0.24 -0.26
C LEU A 23 0.70 -1.10 -0.47
N TRP A 24 0.31 -1.86 -1.50
CA TRP A 24 0.97 -3.12 -1.87
C TRP A 24 2.45 -2.89 -2.17
N TRP A 25 2.76 -1.88 -2.98
CA TRP A 25 4.14 -1.56 -3.37
C TRP A 25 4.96 -1.05 -2.19
N ALA A 26 4.35 -0.23 -1.32
CA ALA A 26 5.00 0.22 -0.11
C ALA A 26 5.31 -0.94 0.84
N ALA A 27 4.41 -1.92 0.92
CA ALA A 27 4.56 -3.09 1.77
C ALA A 27 5.59 -4.10 1.23
N GLU A 28 5.53 -4.43 -0.07
CA GLU A 28 6.52 -5.30 -0.73
C GLU A 28 7.94 -4.69 -0.68
N GLY A 29 8.06 -3.36 -0.78
CA GLY A 29 9.35 -2.67 -0.70
C GLY A 29 9.84 -2.36 0.72
N GLY A 30 9.06 -2.70 1.76
CA GLY A 30 9.43 -2.43 3.16
C GLY A 30 9.48 -0.94 3.52
N HIS A 31 8.75 -0.10 2.80
CA HIS A 31 8.76 1.36 2.96
C HIS A 31 7.87 1.81 4.12
N GLU A 32 8.29 1.51 5.36
CA GLU A 32 7.53 1.80 6.59
C GLU A 32 6.94 3.22 6.65
N ALA A 33 7.74 4.24 6.33
CA ALA A 33 7.29 5.62 6.37
C ALA A 33 6.19 5.92 5.32
N VAL A 34 6.24 5.25 4.16
CA VAL A 34 5.22 5.39 3.12
C VAL A 34 3.96 4.61 3.51
N VAL A 35 4.10 3.43 4.11
CA VAL A 35 2.98 2.65 4.65
C VAL A 35 2.22 3.48 5.68
N LYS A 36 2.91 4.03 6.69
CA LYS A 36 2.30 4.90 7.71
C LYS A 36 1.58 6.10 7.09
N LEU A 37 2.24 6.78 6.16
CA LEU A 37 1.67 7.95 5.48
C LEU A 37 0.45 7.61 4.62
N LEU A 38 0.39 6.43 4.01
CA LEU A 38 -0.80 5.96 3.29
C LEU A 38 -1.93 5.59 4.26
N LEU A 39 -1.63 4.92 5.37
CA LEU A 39 -2.59 4.53 6.41
C LEU A 39 -3.22 5.72 7.14
N GLU A 40 -2.51 6.86 7.22
CA GLU A 40 -3.05 8.12 7.75
C GLU A 40 -4.14 8.73 6.84
N THR A 41 -4.33 8.20 5.63
CA THR A 41 -5.41 8.63 4.72
C THR A 41 -6.66 7.81 4.99
N ASP A 42 -7.79 8.46 5.33
CA ASP A 42 -9.09 7.81 5.70
C ASP A 42 -9.72 6.89 4.63
N LYS A 43 -9.09 6.74 3.46
CA LYS A 43 -9.67 6.09 2.29
C LYS A 43 -8.96 4.81 1.84
N VAL A 44 -7.88 4.39 2.49
CA VAL A 44 -7.08 3.25 2.02
C VAL A 44 -7.70 1.91 2.39
N GLU A 45 -7.94 1.06 1.38
CA GLU A 45 -8.32 -0.35 1.52
C GLU A 45 -7.08 -1.20 1.87
N VAL A 46 -6.80 -1.37 3.16
CA VAL A 46 -5.58 -2.04 3.65
C VAL A 46 -5.46 -3.52 3.26
N ASP A 47 -6.60 -4.19 3.13
CA ASP A 47 -6.70 -5.61 2.80
C ASP A 47 -7.01 -5.84 1.31
N ALA A 48 -6.81 -4.82 0.47
CA ALA A 48 -7.00 -4.92 -0.98
C ALA A 48 -6.16 -6.08 -1.54
N LYS A 49 -6.84 -7.05 -2.15
CA LYS A 49 -6.18 -8.21 -2.75
C LYS A 49 -5.71 -7.90 -4.16
N ASP A 50 -4.50 -8.35 -4.47
CA ASP A 50 -3.99 -8.39 -5.84
C ASP A 50 -4.65 -9.50 -6.67
N SER A 51 -4.25 -9.63 -7.94
CA SER A 51 -4.76 -10.67 -8.84
C SER A 51 -4.48 -12.11 -8.38
N HIS A 52 -3.58 -12.31 -7.43
CA HIS A 52 -3.27 -13.60 -6.81
C HIS A 52 -4.06 -13.84 -5.52
N GLY A 53 -4.90 -12.88 -5.11
CA GLY A 53 -5.67 -12.97 -3.88
C GLY A 53 -4.86 -12.63 -2.62
N LEU A 54 -3.67 -12.04 -2.77
CA LEU A 54 -2.72 -11.76 -1.70
C LEU A 54 -2.82 -10.29 -1.27
N THR A 55 -2.61 -10.02 0.02
CA THR A 55 -2.70 -8.68 0.60
C THR A 55 -1.32 -8.02 0.68
N PRO A 56 -1.25 -6.67 0.81
CA PRO A 56 -0.01 -5.96 1.08
C PRO A 56 0.77 -6.56 2.27
N LEU A 57 0.06 -6.93 3.34
CA LEU A 57 0.66 -7.55 4.53
C LEU A 57 1.32 -8.90 4.23
N TRP A 58 0.70 -9.73 3.37
CA TRP A 58 1.29 -11.00 2.95
C TRP A 58 2.64 -10.79 2.28
N TRP A 59 2.74 -9.79 1.39
CA TRP A 59 3.99 -9.46 0.69
C TRP A 59 5.04 -8.88 1.63
N ALA A 60 4.67 -8.00 2.56
CA ALA A 60 5.60 -7.52 3.59
C ALA A 60 6.17 -8.67 4.43
N ALA A 61 5.33 -9.64 4.81
CA ALA A 61 5.76 -10.82 5.56
C ALA A 61 6.65 -11.75 4.72
N GLU A 62 6.29 -12.01 3.46
CA GLU A 62 7.06 -12.85 2.53
C GLU A 62 8.46 -12.27 2.28
N ARG A 63 8.57 -10.95 2.17
CA ARG A 63 9.85 -10.23 2.02
C ARG A 63 10.59 -10.00 3.34
N GLY A 64 10.00 -10.33 4.49
CA GLY A 64 10.63 -10.19 5.81
C GLY A 64 10.69 -8.75 6.35
N HIS A 65 9.82 -7.86 5.87
CA HIS A 65 9.76 -6.46 6.27
C HIS A 65 9.04 -6.28 7.62
N LYS A 66 9.73 -6.66 8.71
CA LYS A 66 9.21 -6.64 10.09
C LYS A 66 8.69 -5.29 10.61
N ALA A 67 9.12 -4.18 10.02
CA ALA A 67 8.63 -2.86 10.41
C ALA A 67 7.29 -2.49 9.76
N VAL A 68 6.90 -3.23 8.71
CA VAL A 68 5.63 -3.09 8.00
C VAL A 68 4.58 -4.10 8.47
N VAL A 69 5.01 -5.32 8.84
CA VAL A 69 4.17 -6.38 9.43
C VAL A 69 3.76 -6.04 10.86
#